data_AF-A0A2J4XVT1-F1
#
_entry.id   AF-A0A2J4XVT1-F1
#
_cell.length_a   1.000
_cell.length_b   1.000
_cell.length_c   1.000
_cell.angle_alpha   90.00
_cell.angle_beta   90.00
_cell.angle_gamma   90.00
#
_symmetry.space_group_name_H-M   'P 1'
#
loop_
_entity.id
_entity.type
_entity.pdbx_description
1 polymer ?
#
loop_
_entity_poly.entity_id
_entity_poly.type
_entity_poly.pdbx_seq_one_letter_code
_entity_poly.pdbx_strand_id
1 'polypeptide(L)'
;AMAGVGLADSFNMVIMSFFAAIDLGTTVVVAFSLGKRDRRRARAAARQSLAIMTLFSIILAAVIHAFGAEIINFVAGDATEEVKGLALTYLELTVLSYPAAAIALIGSGALRGAGTTKIPLLINGGMNILNIIISSILIYGIFSWPGMGFVGAGLGLTIARYIGAVATIWVLMIGFNPALRISLKSYFKPFNFAIIWEVMGIGIPASI
;
A
#
# COMPACT_ATOMS: atom_id res chain seq x y z
N ALA A 1 0.48 -25.03 11.00
CA ALA A 1 0.53 -23.58 11.29
C ALA A 1 1.66 -22.86 10.53
N MET A 2 2.95 -23.09 10.81
CA MET A 2 4.05 -22.31 10.22
C MET A 2 4.14 -22.38 8.68
N ALA A 3 3.91 -23.53 8.07
CA ALA A 3 3.95 -23.68 6.61
C ALA A 3 2.85 -22.89 5.87
N GLY A 4 1.65 -22.76 6.46
CA GLY A 4 0.54 -22.01 5.86
C GLY A 4 0.71 -20.51 5.95
N VAL A 5 1.27 -20.05 7.06
CA VAL A 5 1.66 -18.64 7.23
C VAL A 5 2.75 -18.29 6.21
N GLY A 6 3.75 -19.14 5.99
CA GLY A 6 4.81 -18.89 5.00
C GLY A 6 4.30 -18.78 3.55
N LEU A 7 3.28 -19.54 3.19
CA LEU A 7 2.68 -19.47 1.84
C LEU A 7 1.88 -18.19 1.64
N ALA A 8 1.06 -17.80 2.62
CA ALA A 8 0.34 -16.53 2.58
C ALA A 8 1.29 -15.31 2.65
N ASP A 9 2.42 -15.43 3.34
CA ASP A 9 3.45 -14.39 3.38
C ASP A 9 4.16 -14.24 2.02
N SER A 10 4.37 -15.35 1.30
CA SER A 10 4.89 -15.32 -0.07
C SER A 10 3.96 -14.55 -1.03
N PHE A 11 2.65 -14.74 -0.90
CA PHE A 11 1.66 -13.93 -1.63
C PHE A 11 1.74 -12.44 -1.29
N ASN A 12 1.79 -12.12 0.00
CA ASN A 12 1.97 -10.74 0.46
C ASN A 12 3.25 -10.12 -0.12
N MET A 13 4.34 -10.87 -0.16
CA MET A 13 5.62 -10.41 -0.69
C MET A 13 5.49 -10.03 -2.17
N VAL A 14 4.88 -10.87 -3.00
CA VAL A 14 4.69 -10.58 -4.44
C VAL A 14 3.90 -9.27 -4.64
N ILE A 15 2.82 -9.10 -3.88
CA ILE A 15 1.94 -7.93 -3.99
C ILE A 15 2.66 -6.67 -3.51
N MET A 16 3.38 -6.75 -2.39
CA MET A 16 4.17 -5.63 -1.86
C MET A 16 5.34 -5.27 -2.77
N SER A 17 6.00 -6.25 -3.39
CA SER A 17 7.04 -6.02 -4.41
C SER A 17 6.49 -5.28 -5.61
N PHE A 18 5.29 -5.65 -6.07
CA PHE A 18 4.60 -4.90 -7.13
C PHE A 18 4.30 -3.46 -6.71
N PHE A 19 3.86 -3.22 -5.47
CA PHE A 19 3.62 -1.85 -4.99
C PHE A 19 4.93 -1.06 -4.90
N ALA A 20 6.02 -1.68 -4.43
CA ALA A 20 7.35 -1.09 -4.37
C ALA A 20 7.89 -0.74 -5.77
N ALA A 21 7.61 -1.57 -6.78
CA ALA A 21 7.94 -1.29 -8.18
C ALA A 21 7.30 0.03 -8.63
N ILE A 22 5.99 0.17 -8.45
CA ILE A 22 5.25 1.38 -8.85
C ILE A 22 5.64 2.60 -7.99
N ASP A 23 5.95 2.40 -6.71
CA ASP A 23 6.47 3.42 -5.81
C ASP A 23 7.79 4.00 -6.34
N LEU A 24 8.72 3.13 -6.73
CA LEU A 24 10.00 3.53 -7.31
C LEU A 24 9.81 4.25 -8.66
N GLY A 25 9.00 3.68 -9.56
CA GLY A 25 8.67 4.32 -10.84
C GLY A 25 8.07 5.72 -10.65
N THR A 26 7.15 5.86 -9.70
CA THR A 26 6.53 7.15 -9.36
C THR A 26 7.57 8.13 -8.81
N THR A 27 8.43 7.68 -7.91
CA THR A 27 9.53 8.48 -7.34
C THR A 27 10.41 9.06 -8.46
N VAL A 28 10.82 8.21 -9.41
CA VAL A 28 11.70 8.58 -10.51
C VAL A 28 11.03 9.56 -11.48
N VAL A 29 9.81 9.27 -11.93
CA VAL A 29 9.08 10.14 -12.87
C VAL A 29 8.79 11.51 -12.24
N VAL A 30 8.44 11.56 -10.95
CA VAL A 30 8.24 12.82 -10.22
C VAL A 30 9.55 13.59 -10.12
N ALA A 31 10.65 12.93 -9.75
CA ALA A 31 11.96 13.57 -9.64
C ALA A 31 12.43 14.16 -10.97
N PHE A 32 12.36 13.40 -12.07
CA PHE A 32 12.74 13.89 -13.39
C PHE A 32 11.82 15.03 -13.88
N SER A 33 10.51 14.91 -13.67
CA SER A 33 9.56 15.96 -14.05
C SER A 33 9.84 17.28 -13.33
N LEU A 34 10.14 17.20 -12.03
CA LEU A 34 10.49 18.40 -11.24
C LEU A 34 11.87 18.95 -11.60
N GLY A 35 12.85 18.10 -11.91
CA GLY A 35 14.14 18.50 -12.45
C GLY A 35 14.02 19.29 -13.76
N LYS A 36 13.07 18.89 -14.63
CA LYS A 36 12.70 19.62 -15.85
C LYS A 36 11.78 20.83 -15.62
N ARG A 37 11.51 21.20 -14.37
CA ARG A 37 10.57 22.27 -13.95
C ARG A 37 9.12 22.03 -14.40
N ASP A 38 8.77 20.82 -14.83
CA ASP A 38 7.42 20.44 -15.22
C ASP A 38 6.60 19.95 -14.02
N ARG A 39 6.13 20.92 -13.24
CA ARG A 39 5.26 20.66 -12.07
C ARG A 39 3.91 20.05 -12.47
N ARG A 40 3.45 20.27 -13.71
CA ARG A 40 2.16 19.71 -14.17
C ARG A 40 2.30 18.21 -14.37
N ARG A 41 3.38 17.77 -15.04
CA ARG A 41 3.69 16.35 -15.23
C ARG A 41 3.97 15.65 -13.89
N ALA A 42 4.74 16.27 -12.99
CA ALA A 42 5.00 15.71 -11.66
C ALA A 42 3.70 15.42 -10.87
N ARG A 43 2.78 16.38 -10.82
CA ARG A 43 1.46 16.19 -10.19
C ARG A 43 0.61 15.15 -10.90
N ALA A 44 0.68 15.08 -12.23
CA ALA A 44 -0.04 14.07 -12.99
C ALA A 44 0.49 12.67 -12.68
N ALA A 45 1.81 12.47 -12.65
CA ALA A 45 2.43 11.20 -12.27
C ALA A 45 1.99 10.75 -10.87
N ALA A 46 2.21 11.58 -9.85
CA ALA A 46 1.82 11.25 -8.48
C ALA A 46 0.32 10.92 -8.34
N ARG A 47 -0.55 11.75 -8.92
CA ARG A 47 -2.01 11.53 -8.89
C ARG A 47 -2.41 10.24 -9.59
N GLN A 48 -1.90 10.00 -10.79
CA GLN A 48 -2.30 8.86 -11.62
C GLN A 48 -1.81 7.56 -11.02
N SER A 49 -0.57 7.51 -10.54
CA SER A 49 -0.05 6.36 -9.80
C SER A 49 -0.89 6.07 -8.54
N LEU A 50 -1.23 7.09 -7.76
CA LEU A 50 -2.07 6.93 -6.57
C LEU A 50 -3.45 6.38 -6.94
N ALA A 51 -4.11 6.97 -7.94
CA ALA A 51 -5.45 6.55 -8.35
C ALA A 51 -5.46 5.11 -8.87
N ILE A 52 -4.52 4.77 -9.74
CA ILE A 52 -4.44 3.45 -10.38
C ILE A 52 -4.07 2.38 -9.36
N MET A 53 -3.09 2.62 -8.48
CA MET A 53 -2.74 1.61 -7.47
C MET A 53 -3.78 1.46 -6.38
N THR A 54 -4.49 2.52 -6.02
CA THR A 54 -5.63 2.41 -5.12
C THR A 54 -6.75 1.61 -5.77
N LEU A 55 -7.08 1.87 -7.04
CA LEU A 55 -8.10 1.09 -7.76
C LEU A 55 -7.69 -0.37 -7.92
N PHE A 56 -6.44 -0.62 -8.33
CA PHE A 56 -5.89 -1.96 -8.49
C PHE A 56 -5.93 -2.73 -7.17
N SER A 57 -5.49 -2.13 -6.06
CA SER A 57 -5.52 -2.78 -4.75
C SER A 57 -6.92 -3.06 -4.23
N ILE A 58 -7.91 -2.20 -4.53
CA ILE A 58 -9.33 -2.47 -4.23
C ILE A 58 -9.85 -3.65 -5.07
N ILE A 59 -9.56 -3.68 -6.36
CA ILE A 59 -9.94 -4.79 -7.25
C ILE A 59 -9.29 -6.08 -6.77
N LEU A 60 -7.99 -6.03 -6.44
CA LEU A 60 -7.25 -7.17 -5.91
C LEU A 60 -7.87 -7.66 -4.59
N ALA A 61 -8.29 -6.74 -3.71
CA ALA A 61 -9.00 -7.09 -2.49
C ALA A 61 -10.34 -7.78 -2.75
N ALA A 62 -11.12 -7.27 -3.70
CA ALA A 62 -12.38 -7.89 -4.10
C ALA A 62 -12.17 -9.29 -4.71
N VAL A 63 -11.14 -9.46 -5.56
CA VAL A 63 -10.80 -10.74 -6.18
C VAL A 63 -10.35 -11.76 -5.13
N ILE A 64 -9.48 -11.38 -4.21
CA ILE A 64 -9.02 -12.27 -3.12
C ILE A 64 -10.18 -12.63 -2.19
N HIS A 65 -11.11 -11.72 -1.92
CA HIS A 65 -12.26 -12.05 -1.08
C HIS A 65 -13.26 -12.99 -1.80
N ALA A 66 -13.43 -12.83 -3.12
CA ALA A 66 -14.34 -13.67 -3.91
C ALA A 66 -13.75 -15.04 -4.29
N PHE A 67 -12.44 -15.11 -4.51
CA PHE A 67 -11.75 -16.28 -5.07
C PHE A 67 -10.55 -16.75 -4.24
N GLY A 68 -10.44 -16.31 -2.99
CA GLY A 68 -9.27 -16.58 -2.13
C GLY A 68 -9.07 -18.06 -1.84
N ALA A 69 -10.16 -18.80 -1.68
CA ALA A 69 -10.12 -20.24 -1.45
C ALA A 69 -9.54 -20.98 -2.66
N GLU A 70 -9.93 -20.60 -3.87
CA GLU A 70 -9.44 -21.15 -5.13
C GLU A 70 -7.97 -20.78 -5.37
N ILE A 71 -7.58 -19.53 -5.09
CA ILE A 71 -6.19 -19.07 -5.19
C ILE A 71 -5.27 -19.88 -4.26
N ILE A 72 -5.71 -20.12 -3.02
CA ILE A 72 -4.95 -20.89 -2.05
C ILE A 72 -4.92 -22.37 -2.43
N ASN A 73 -6.03 -22.94 -2.92
CA ASN A 73 -6.03 -24.31 -3.41
C ASN A 73 -5.11 -24.51 -4.62
N PHE A 74 -5.02 -23.51 -5.49
CA PHE A 74 -4.13 -23.56 -6.65
C PHE A 74 -2.65 -23.49 -6.25
N VAL A 75 -2.30 -22.60 -5.31
CA VAL A 75 -0.89 -22.38 -4.92
C VAL A 75 -0.41 -23.33 -3.83
N ALA A 76 -1.32 -23.83 -2.99
CA ALA A 76 -1.03 -24.70 -1.86
C ALA A 76 -1.69 -26.08 -2.00
N GLY A 77 -1.79 -26.61 -3.22
CA GLY A 77 -2.52 -27.86 -3.53
C GLY A 77 -2.19 -29.03 -2.61
N ASP A 78 -0.91 -29.21 -2.26
CA ASP A 78 -0.41 -30.30 -1.41
C ASP A 78 -0.51 -30.02 0.10
N ALA A 79 -0.94 -28.83 0.52
CA ALA A 79 -1.06 -28.48 1.93
C ALA A 79 -2.33 -29.07 2.56
N THR A 80 -2.31 -29.31 3.88
CA THR A 80 -3.50 -29.79 4.61
C THR A 80 -4.60 -28.72 4.65
N GLU A 81 -5.86 -29.13 4.71
CA GLU A 81 -7.02 -28.21 4.74
C GLU A 81 -6.97 -27.21 5.90
N GLU A 82 -6.46 -27.62 7.06
CA GLU A 82 -6.26 -26.73 8.21
C GLU A 82 -5.23 -25.61 7.92
N VAL A 83 -4.19 -25.94 7.16
CA VAL A 83 -3.14 -25.00 6.75
C VAL A 83 -3.66 -24.00 5.72
N LYS A 84 -4.50 -24.47 4.77
CA LYS A 84 -5.17 -23.62 3.78
C LYS A 84 -6.18 -22.67 4.44
N GLY A 85 -6.96 -23.14 5.41
CA GLY A 85 -7.92 -22.30 6.14
C GLY A 85 -7.27 -21.17 6.94
N LEU A 86 -6.12 -21.44 7.57
CA LEU A 86 -5.31 -20.42 8.24
C LEU A 86 -4.71 -19.41 7.24
N ALA A 87 -4.21 -19.90 6.11
CA ALA A 87 -3.68 -19.04 5.03
C ALA A 87 -4.78 -18.13 4.46
N LEU A 88 -6.00 -18.65 4.28
CA LEU A 88 -7.14 -17.89 3.77
C LEU A 88 -7.54 -16.77 4.72
N THR A 89 -7.75 -17.11 6.00
CA THR A 89 -8.06 -16.12 7.04
C THR A 89 -7.01 -15.01 7.08
N TYR A 90 -5.72 -15.37 7.03
CA TYR A 90 -4.64 -14.38 7.04
C TYR A 90 -4.60 -13.51 5.77
N LEU A 91 -4.81 -14.12 4.61
CA LEU A 91 -4.85 -13.41 3.33
C LEU A 91 -6.01 -12.41 3.30
N GLU A 92 -7.21 -12.83 3.71
CA GLU A 92 -8.39 -11.97 3.82
C GLU A 92 -8.21 -10.82 4.81
N LEU A 93 -7.57 -11.08 5.97
CA LEU A 93 -7.25 -10.00 6.91
C LEU A 93 -6.24 -9.02 6.32
N THR A 94 -5.23 -9.51 5.61
CA THR A 94 -4.16 -8.66 5.09
C THR A 94 -4.62 -7.85 3.89
N VAL A 95 -5.51 -8.40 3.06
CA VAL A 95 -5.96 -7.75 1.82
C VAL A 95 -6.71 -6.44 2.08
N LEU A 96 -7.40 -6.35 3.22
CA LEU A 96 -8.07 -5.13 3.67
C LEU A 96 -7.10 -3.95 3.86
N SER A 97 -5.82 -4.25 4.09
CA SER A 97 -4.78 -3.25 4.29
C SER A 97 -4.12 -2.79 2.98
N TYR A 98 -4.32 -3.49 1.86
CA TYR A 98 -3.65 -3.18 0.60
C TYR A 98 -4.00 -1.81 0.02
N PRO A 99 -5.26 -1.35 0.02
CA PRO A 99 -5.57 0.01 -0.45
C PRO A 99 -4.83 1.09 0.34
N ALA A 100 -4.78 0.94 1.66
CA ALA A 100 -4.05 1.86 2.52
C ALA A 100 -2.53 1.78 2.30
N ALA A 101 -1.99 0.57 2.15
CA ALA A 101 -0.58 0.36 1.86
C ALA A 101 -0.18 1.01 0.53
N ALA A 102 -0.98 0.82 -0.53
CA ALA A 102 -0.75 1.42 -1.84
C ALA A 102 -0.70 2.96 -1.76
N ILE A 103 -1.66 3.58 -1.08
CA ILE A 103 -1.69 5.03 -0.90
C ILE A 103 -0.45 5.53 -0.17
N ALA A 104 -0.10 4.88 0.96
CA ALA A 104 1.03 5.27 1.78
C ALA A 104 2.37 5.10 1.04
N LEU A 105 2.57 3.99 0.34
CA LEU A 105 3.75 3.72 -0.48
C LEU A 105 3.87 4.74 -1.60
N ILE A 106 2.91 4.78 -2.53
CA ILE A 106 3.01 5.62 -3.73
C ILE A 106 3.07 7.11 -3.37
N GLY A 107 2.30 7.54 -2.37
CA GLY A 107 2.37 8.93 -1.89
C GLY A 107 3.70 9.26 -1.24
N SER A 108 4.30 8.30 -0.51
CA SER A 108 5.67 8.45 0.01
C SER A 108 6.69 8.56 -1.13
N GLY A 109 6.59 7.74 -2.17
CA GLY A 109 7.44 7.83 -3.35
C GLY A 109 7.34 9.15 -4.07
N ALA A 110 6.12 9.64 -4.28
CA ALA A 110 5.92 10.97 -4.84
C ALA A 110 6.62 12.05 -3.99
N LEU A 111 6.44 12.04 -2.67
CA LEU A 111 7.07 13.00 -1.76
C LEU A 111 8.61 12.90 -1.76
N ARG A 112 9.16 11.68 -1.84
CA ARG A 112 10.61 11.45 -1.98
C ARG A 112 11.12 11.97 -3.31
N GLY A 113 10.42 11.70 -4.41
CA GLY A 113 10.74 12.19 -5.75
C GLY A 113 10.74 13.72 -5.83
N ALA A 114 9.93 14.39 -5.01
CA ALA A 114 9.94 15.85 -4.91
C ALA A 114 10.96 16.44 -3.94
N GLY A 115 11.88 15.63 -3.42
CA GLY A 115 12.94 16.06 -2.51
C GLY A 115 12.49 16.30 -1.07
N THR A 116 11.22 16.04 -0.75
CA THR A 116 10.65 16.22 0.60
C THR A 116 10.63 14.90 1.36
N THR A 117 11.80 14.33 1.61
CA THR A 117 11.97 12.99 2.22
C THR A 117 11.64 12.94 3.72
N LYS A 118 11.70 14.08 4.43
CA LYS A 118 11.38 14.14 5.87
C LYS A 118 9.93 13.79 6.18
N ILE A 119 8.99 14.23 5.33
CA ILE A 119 7.56 14.00 5.54
C ILE A 119 7.20 12.50 5.46
N PRO A 120 7.55 11.75 4.39
CA PRO A 120 7.27 10.33 4.34
C PRO A 120 8.01 9.56 5.44
N LEU A 121 9.21 10.00 5.87
CA LEU A 121 9.89 9.39 7.02
C LEU A 121 9.04 9.51 8.29
N LEU A 122 8.52 10.71 8.60
CA LEU A 122 7.67 10.93 9.76
C LEU A 122 6.36 10.15 9.69
N ILE A 123 5.72 10.09 8.52
CA ILE A 123 4.49 9.30 8.32
C ILE A 123 4.77 7.81 8.54
N ASN A 124 5.81 7.26 7.91
CA ASN A 124 6.12 5.83 8.05
C ASN A 124 6.57 5.48 9.47
N GLY A 125 7.38 6.33 10.11
CA GLY A 125 7.77 6.16 11.51
C GLY A 125 6.56 6.19 12.44
N GLY A 126 5.69 7.19 12.29
CA GLY A 126 4.45 7.31 13.07
C GLY A 126 3.50 6.13 12.83
N MET A 127 3.36 5.69 11.58
CA MET A 127 2.57 4.50 11.22
C MET A 127 3.08 3.24 11.93
N ASN A 128 4.40 3.03 11.98
CA ASN A 128 4.97 1.87 12.67
C ASN A 128 4.78 1.95 14.19
N ILE A 129 4.95 3.13 14.79
CA ILE A 129 4.68 3.34 16.22
C ILE A 129 3.20 3.07 16.53
N LEU A 130 2.29 3.61 15.73
CA LEU A 130 0.85 3.36 15.86
C LEU A 130 0.53 1.88 15.67
N ASN A 131 1.16 1.20 14.71
CA ASN A 131 1.00 -0.23 14.53
C ASN A 131 1.39 -0.99 15.80
N ILE A 132 2.53 -0.69 16.41
CA ILE A 132 2.96 -1.35 17.65
C ILE A 132 1.95 -1.12 18.78
N ILE A 133 1.51 0.13 18.98
CA ILE A 133 0.58 0.49 20.05
C ILE A 133 -0.78 -0.17 19.84
N ILE A 134 -1.38 0.01 18.66
CA ILE A 134 -2.72 -0.49 18.35
C ILE A 134 -2.71 -2.02 18.32
N SER A 135 -1.73 -2.65 17.67
CA SER A 135 -1.62 -4.10 17.63
C SER A 135 -1.41 -4.67 19.03
N SER A 136 -0.55 -4.09 19.88
CA SER A 136 -0.37 -4.57 21.26
C SER A 136 -1.67 -4.53 22.06
N ILE A 137 -2.42 -3.43 21.95
CA ILE A 137 -3.72 -3.28 22.60
C ILE A 137 -4.73 -4.33 22.10
N LEU A 138 -4.79 -4.54 20.78
CA LEU A 138 -5.72 -5.50 20.19
C LEU A 138 -5.31 -6.96 20.43
N ILE A 139 -4.02 -7.25 20.58
CA ILE A 139 -3.51 -8.60 20.87
C ILE A 139 -3.82 -8.97 22.33
N TYR A 140 -3.36 -8.15 23.28
CA TYR A 140 -3.41 -8.47 24.71
C TYR A 140 -4.70 -8.04 25.40
N GLY A 141 -5.48 -7.16 24.77
CA GLY A 141 -6.64 -6.54 25.38
C GLY A 141 -6.27 -5.53 26.48
N ILE A 142 -7.29 -4.89 27.04
CA ILE A 142 -7.13 -3.93 28.15
C ILE A 142 -8.22 -4.20 29.18
N PHE A 143 -7.86 -4.15 30.46
CA PHE A 143 -8.75 -4.37 31.59
C PHE A 143 -9.43 -5.75 31.53
N SER A 144 -10.75 -5.78 31.37
CA SER A 144 -11.57 -6.99 31.36
C SER A 144 -11.76 -7.58 29.95
N TRP A 145 -11.20 -6.93 28.91
CA TRP A 145 -11.29 -7.43 27.55
C TRP A 145 -10.09 -8.36 27.25
N PRO A 146 -10.32 -9.63 26.88
CA PRO A 146 -9.24 -10.61 26.68
C PRO A 146 -8.41 -10.41 25.39
N GLY A 147 -8.70 -9.38 24.59
CA GLY A 147 -8.04 -9.13 23.31
C GLY A 147 -8.53 -10.05 22.19
N MET A 148 -7.97 -9.86 21.00
CA MET A 148 -8.28 -10.57 19.76
C MET A 148 -7.12 -11.45 19.26
N GLY A 149 -6.02 -11.51 20.00
CA GLY A 149 -4.84 -12.30 19.64
C GLY A 149 -4.35 -11.99 18.21
N PHE A 150 -4.24 -13.03 17.39
CA PHE A 150 -3.75 -12.93 16.00
C PHE A 150 -4.57 -11.99 15.12
N VAL A 151 -5.90 -12.03 15.22
CA VAL A 151 -6.78 -11.13 14.45
C VAL A 151 -6.53 -9.68 14.86
N GLY A 152 -6.25 -9.45 16.14
CA GLY A 152 -5.87 -8.14 16.67
C GLY A 152 -4.60 -7.57 16.05
N ALA A 153 -3.60 -8.42 15.80
CA ALA A 153 -2.37 -8.01 15.10
C ALA A 153 -2.65 -7.55 13.66
N GLY A 154 -3.47 -8.31 12.91
CA GLY A 154 -3.85 -7.95 11.54
C GLY A 154 -4.67 -6.66 11.45
N LEU A 155 -5.62 -6.49 12.37
CA LEU A 155 -6.42 -5.26 12.47
C LEU A 155 -5.57 -4.05 12.86
N GLY A 156 -4.65 -4.21 13.81
CA GLY A 156 -3.78 -3.11 14.25
C GLY A 156 -2.88 -2.61 13.12
N LEU A 157 -2.29 -3.52 12.34
CA LEU A 157 -1.54 -3.18 11.13
C LEU A 157 -2.43 -2.45 10.11
N THR A 158 -3.64 -2.95 9.89
CA THR A 158 -4.59 -2.38 8.92
C THR A 158 -4.97 -0.95 9.32
N ILE A 159 -5.38 -0.74 10.57
CA ILE A 159 -5.74 0.58 11.09
C ILE A 159 -4.57 1.55 10.99
N ALA A 160 -3.37 1.14 11.40
CA ALA A 160 -2.18 1.97 11.31
C ALA A 160 -1.88 2.39 9.86
N ARG A 161 -2.00 1.48 8.89
CA ARG A 161 -1.86 1.78 7.47
C ARG A 161 -2.91 2.77 6.99
N TYR A 162 -4.17 2.64 7.39
CA TYR A 162 -5.22 3.62 7.03
C TYR A 162 -4.93 5.00 7.60
N ILE A 163 -4.44 5.11 8.83
CA ILE A 163 -4.00 6.39 9.41
C ILE A 163 -2.86 6.98 8.57
N GLY A 164 -1.87 6.17 8.20
CA GLY A 164 -0.76 6.58 7.31
C GLY A 164 -1.24 7.03 5.92
N ALA A 165 -2.21 6.33 5.34
CA ALA A 165 -2.82 6.66 4.06
C ALA A 165 -3.55 8.01 4.12
N VAL A 166 -4.36 8.24 5.16
CA VAL A 166 -5.04 9.51 5.40
C VAL A 166 -4.03 10.65 5.59
N ALA A 167 -2.99 10.45 6.39
CA ALA A 167 -1.93 11.43 6.59
C ALA A 167 -1.21 11.77 5.27
N THR A 168 -0.93 10.75 4.44
CA THR A 168 -0.29 10.92 3.13
C THR A 168 -1.16 11.74 2.17
N ILE A 169 -2.45 11.42 2.07
CA ILE A 169 -3.40 12.18 1.25
C ILE A 169 -3.49 13.62 1.76
N TRP A 170 -3.57 13.81 3.07
CA TRP A 170 -3.70 15.13 3.69
C TRP A 170 -2.49 16.02 3.39
N VAL A 171 -1.27 15.49 3.51
CA VAL A 171 -0.04 16.20 3.15
C VAL A 171 -0.03 16.61 1.68
N LEU A 172 -0.41 15.69 0.78
CA LEU A 172 -0.47 15.96 -0.67
C LEU A 172 -1.53 17.00 -1.03
N MET A 173 -2.63 17.06 -0.28
CA MET A 173 -3.72 18.03 -0.47
C MET A 173 -3.38 19.44 0.05
N ILE A 174 -2.82 19.53 1.26
CA ILE A 174 -2.36 20.81 1.83
C ILE A 174 -1.27 21.41 0.92
N GLY A 175 -0.41 20.55 0.37
CA GLY A 175 0.68 20.98 -0.50
C GLY A 175 1.84 21.59 0.27
N PHE A 176 2.24 20.95 1.38
CA PHE A 176 3.50 21.25 2.10
C PHE A 176 4.69 21.38 1.12
N ASN A 177 4.64 20.62 0.02
CA ASN A 177 5.42 20.90 -1.17
C ASN A 177 4.52 21.51 -2.26
N PRO A 178 4.66 22.82 -2.60
CA PRO A 178 3.85 23.47 -3.63
C PRO A 178 3.98 22.83 -5.01
N ALA A 179 5.10 22.15 -5.28
CA ALA A 179 5.33 21.47 -6.54
C ALA A 179 4.43 20.23 -6.72
N LEU A 180 4.01 19.60 -5.62
CA LEU A 180 3.23 18.35 -5.60
C LEU A 180 1.80 18.48 -5.06
N ARG A 181 1.27 19.69 -4.87
CA ARG A 181 -0.09 19.87 -4.38
C ARG A 181 -1.13 19.22 -5.32
N ILE A 182 -1.83 18.20 -4.85
CA ILE A 182 -2.90 17.49 -5.59
C ILE A 182 -4.25 17.90 -5.00
N SER A 183 -5.10 18.53 -5.80
CA SER A 183 -6.49 18.82 -5.38
C SER A 183 -7.41 17.63 -5.68
N LEU A 184 -8.46 17.43 -4.87
CA LEU A 184 -9.47 16.39 -5.12
C LEU A 184 -10.11 16.51 -6.52
N LYS A 185 -10.37 17.74 -6.98
CA LYS A 185 -10.91 18.00 -8.33
C LYS A 185 -9.99 17.49 -9.45
N SER A 186 -8.70 17.33 -9.18
CA SER A 186 -7.73 16.82 -10.15
C SER A 186 -7.92 15.33 -10.45
N TYR A 187 -8.52 14.55 -9.54
CA TYR A 187 -8.77 13.12 -9.78
C TYR A 187 -9.73 12.86 -10.96
N PHE A 188 -10.62 13.80 -11.26
CA PHE A 188 -11.53 13.75 -12.41
C PHE A 188 -10.89 14.17 -13.75
N LYS A 189 -9.61 14.56 -13.76
CA LYS A 189 -8.90 14.87 -15.02
C LYS A 189 -8.49 13.60 -15.75
N PRO A 190 -8.52 13.61 -17.11
CA PRO A 190 -8.19 12.44 -17.91
C PRO A 190 -6.79 11.89 -17.58
N PHE A 191 -6.67 10.56 -17.67
CA PHE A 191 -5.41 9.86 -17.47
C PHE A 191 -4.47 10.09 -18.67
N ASN A 192 -3.18 10.17 -18.40
CA ASN A 192 -2.15 10.28 -19.42
C ASN A 192 -1.43 8.94 -19.46
N PHE A 193 -1.81 8.11 -20.44
CA PHE A 193 -1.27 6.77 -20.59
C PHE A 193 0.25 6.74 -20.74
N ALA A 194 0.86 7.78 -21.34
CA ALA A 194 2.30 7.85 -21.47
C ALA A 194 3.01 7.94 -20.10
N ILE A 195 2.43 8.69 -19.15
CA ILE A 195 3.01 8.82 -17.79
C ILE A 195 2.89 7.48 -17.04
N ILE A 196 1.75 6.80 -17.16
CA ILE A 196 1.53 5.50 -16.52
C ILE A 196 2.50 4.47 -17.06
N TRP A 197 2.66 4.41 -18.39
CA TRP A 197 3.59 3.50 -19.05
C TRP A 197 5.04 3.78 -18.64
N GLU A 198 5.43 5.04 -18.51
CA GLU A 198 6.76 5.41 -18.02
C GLU A 198 6.99 4.98 -16.56
N VAL A 199 6.00 5.19 -15.68
CA VAL A 199 6.07 4.72 -14.29
C VAL A 199 6.24 3.20 -14.23
N MET A 200 5.44 2.45 -14.99
CA MET A 200 5.52 0.99 -15.02
C MET A 200 6.83 0.51 -15.65
N GLY A 201 7.28 1.14 -16.74
CA GLY A 201 8.51 0.80 -17.46
C GLY A 201 9.78 1.07 -16.65
N ILE A 202 9.72 1.98 -15.67
CA ILE A 202 10.82 2.18 -14.71
C ILE A 202 10.68 1.26 -13.50
N GLY A 203 9.45 1.13 -12.98
CA GLY A 203 9.17 0.39 -11.76
C GLY A 203 9.37 -1.12 -11.89
N ILE A 204 8.80 -1.74 -12.93
CA ILE A 204 8.80 -3.19 -13.10
C ILE A 204 10.22 -3.75 -13.24
N PRO A 205 11.10 -3.21 -14.11
CA PRO A 205 12.46 -3.74 -14.23
C PRO A 205 13.30 -3.56 -12.98
N ALA A 206 13.03 -2.53 -12.17
CA ALA A 206 13.75 -2.29 -10.92
C ALA A 206 13.30 -3.21 -9.77
N SER A 207 12.22 -3.97 -9.96
CA SER A 207 11.65 -4.89 -8.96
C SER A 207 12.10 -6.34 -9.12
N ILE A 208 12.82 -6.64 -10.20
CA ILE A 208 13.42 -7.94 -10.53
C ILE A 208 14.94 -7.83 -10.34
#